data_AF-A0A7S0JH77-F1
#
_entry.id   AF-A0A7S0JH77-F1
#
_cell.length_a   1.000
_cell.length_b   1.000
_cell.length_c   1.000
_cell.angle_alpha   90.00
_cell.angle_beta   90.00
_cell.angle_gamma   90.00
#
_symmetry.space_group_name_H-M   'P 1'
#
loop_
_entity.id
_entity.type
_entity.pdbx_description
1 polymer ?
#
loop_
_entity_poly.entity_id
_entity_poly.type
_entity_poly.pdbx_seq_one_letter_code
_entity_poly.pdbx_strand_id
1 'polypeptide(L)'
;MSVEERVEKLQNDIAKLHEVLAKQGWNTTGETDIFGRPFYVPVDSEHKATVFNAWTLMDCHNPHMRGFWSAAFGFFCTFFSTFAAAPLMAYIKKPTSLDLTKGQIGWSNIASVAGTIAMRVISGWLCEKFGARR
;
A
#
# COMPACT_ATOMS: atom_id res chain seq x y z
N MET A 1 32.93 31.28 28.10
CA MET A 1 31.81 30.34 27.94
C MET A 1 32.01 29.24 28.96
N SER A 2 31.24 29.28 30.04
CA SER A 2 31.26 28.27 31.10
C SER A 2 30.95 26.90 30.49
N VAL A 3 31.49 25.80 31.06
CA VAL A 3 31.18 24.44 30.61
C VAL A 3 29.67 24.20 30.64
N GLU A 4 28.98 24.78 31.61
CA GLU A 4 27.52 24.70 31.78
C GLU A 4 26.77 25.38 30.61
N GLU A 5 27.17 26.60 30.23
CA GLU A 5 26.60 27.31 29.07
C GLU A 5 26.80 26.52 27.76
N ARG A 6 27.91 25.81 27.63
CA ARG A 6 28.19 24.95 26.47
C ARG A 6 27.27 23.74 26.42
N VAL A 7 27.05 23.09 27.56
CA VAL A 7 26.15 21.94 27.68
C VAL A 7 24.71 22.38 27.37
N GLU A 8 24.26 23.50 27.92
CA GLU A 8 22.92 24.04 27.65
C GLU A 8 22.73 24.37 26.16
N LYS A 9 23.73 25.00 25.52
CA LYS A 9 23.68 25.27 24.09
C LYS A 9 23.59 23.98 23.26
N LEU A 10 24.39 22.97 23.59
CA LEU A 10 24.38 21.69 22.90
C LEU A 10 23.05 20.96 23.05
N GLN A 11 22.44 20.99 24.25
CA GLN A 11 21.12 20.43 24.50
C GLN A 11 20.04 21.12 23.64
N ASN A 12 20.10 22.45 23.54
CA ASN A 12 19.19 23.22 22.70
C ASN A 12 19.37 22.90 21.20
N ASP A 13 20.60 22.73 20.75
CA ASP A 13 20.89 22.37 19.35
C ASP A 13 20.41 20.94 19.02
N ILE A 14 20.58 19.99 19.95
CA ILE A 14 20.07 18.62 19.83
C ILE A 14 18.54 18.61 19.78
N ALA A 15 17.87 19.37 20.64
CA ALA A 15 16.41 19.47 20.64
C ALA A 15 15.86 19.99 19.30
N LYS A 16 16.49 21.03 18.74
CA LYS A 16 16.16 21.54 17.40
C LYS A 16 16.40 20.51 16.31
N LEU A 17 17.49 19.74 16.41
CA LEU A 17 17.81 18.69 15.45
C LEU A 17 16.72 17.60 15.45
N HIS A 18 16.27 17.17 16.62
CA HIS A 18 15.17 16.20 16.75
C HIS A 18 13.88 16.75 16.12
N GLU A 19 13.56 18.02 16.29
CA GLU A 19 12.38 18.64 15.66
C GLU A 19 12.49 18.66 14.12
N VAL A 20 13.65 19.01 13.58
CA VAL A 20 13.89 19.04 12.12
C VAL A 20 13.84 17.63 11.53
N LEU A 21 14.46 16.66 12.19
CA LEU A 21 14.48 15.26 11.73
C LEU A 21 13.10 14.61 11.83
N ALA A 22 12.33 14.94 12.87
CA ALA A 22 10.94 14.52 12.98
C ALA A 22 10.11 15.04 11.80
N LYS A 23 10.26 16.33 11.41
CA LYS A 23 9.60 16.89 10.21
C LYS A 23 10.00 16.17 8.92
N GLN A 24 11.24 15.69 8.83
CA GLN A 24 11.72 14.89 7.70
C GLN A 24 11.23 13.43 7.72
N GLY A 25 10.60 12.97 8.80
CA GLY A 25 10.03 11.63 8.92
C GLY A 25 10.90 10.61 9.66
N TRP A 26 11.98 11.05 10.31
CA TRP A 26 12.89 10.16 11.04
C TRP A 26 12.58 10.15 12.54
N ASN A 27 12.41 8.95 13.11
CA ASN A 27 12.38 8.79 14.57
C ASN A 27 13.82 8.81 15.13
N THR A 28 14.13 9.82 15.92
CA THR A 28 15.43 9.98 16.59
C THR A 28 15.32 10.07 18.10
N THR A 29 14.10 10.17 18.63
CA THR A 29 13.81 10.17 20.07
C THR A 29 13.80 8.76 20.66
N GLY A 30 13.81 7.73 19.80
CA GLY A 30 13.90 6.33 20.23
C GLY A 30 12.59 5.81 20.82
N GLU A 31 11.46 6.44 20.49
CA GLU A 31 10.13 5.99 20.94
C GLU A 31 9.91 4.53 20.58
N THR A 32 9.47 3.75 21.55
CA THR A 32 9.24 2.31 21.42
C THR A 32 7.77 1.96 21.62
N ASP A 33 7.32 0.95 20.89
CA ASP A 33 6.03 0.31 21.06
C ASP A 33 5.88 -0.30 22.47
N ILE A 34 4.65 -0.70 22.85
CA ILE A 34 4.36 -1.41 24.11
C ILE A 34 5.15 -2.72 24.26
N PHE A 35 5.72 -3.23 23.16
CA PHE A 35 6.57 -4.42 23.09
C PHE A 35 8.07 -4.11 23.03
N GLY A 36 8.49 -2.85 23.21
CA GLY A 36 9.90 -2.43 23.22
C GLY A 36 10.57 -2.38 21.84
N ARG A 37 9.79 -2.40 20.75
CA ARG A 37 10.32 -2.25 19.39
C ARG A 37 10.36 -0.77 19.00
N PRO A 38 11.46 -0.24 18.44
CA PRO A 38 11.54 1.15 18.05
C PRO A 38 10.60 1.43 16.87
N PHE A 39 9.90 2.57 16.90
CA PHE A 39 9.12 3.04 15.75
C PHE A 39 10.05 3.60 14.67
N TYR A 40 9.75 3.30 13.40
CA TYR A 40 10.50 3.85 12.27
C TYR A 40 10.15 5.31 11.98
N VAL A 41 8.91 5.71 12.31
CA VAL A 41 8.38 7.06 12.11
C VAL A 41 8.21 7.77 13.46
N PRO A 42 8.30 9.10 13.51
CA PRO A 42 7.99 9.84 14.73
C PRO A 42 6.52 9.65 15.11
N VAL A 43 6.28 9.38 16.39
CA VAL A 43 4.96 9.10 16.95
C VAL A 43 4.59 10.11 18.05
N ASP A 44 3.29 10.30 18.27
CA ASP A 44 2.78 11.06 19.40
C ASP A 44 2.69 10.20 20.67
N SER A 45 2.22 10.79 21.77
CA SER A 45 1.99 10.10 23.03
C SER A 45 0.91 9.01 22.97
N GLU A 46 0.14 8.92 21.88
CA GLU A 46 -0.85 7.87 21.63
C GLU A 46 -0.36 6.81 20.61
N HIS A 47 0.95 6.79 20.29
CA HIS A 47 1.57 5.93 19.29
C HIS A 47 1.02 6.11 17.86
N LYS A 48 0.51 7.30 17.51
CA LYS A 48 0.07 7.64 16.16
C LYS A 48 1.18 8.39 15.43
N ALA A 49 1.29 8.15 14.12
CA ALA A 49 2.28 8.84 13.30
C ALA A 49 1.97 10.34 13.21
N THR A 50 2.95 11.18 13.56
CA THR A 50 2.80 12.66 13.56
C THR A 50 3.07 13.29 12.20
N VAL A 51 3.59 12.51 11.26
CA VAL A 51 3.98 12.97 9.92
C VAL A 51 3.40 12.07 8.83
N PHE A 52 2.87 12.72 7.81
CA PHE A 52 2.42 12.08 6.58
C PHE A 52 3.16 12.74 5.41
N ASN A 53 4.29 12.17 5.03
CA ASN A 53 5.09 12.65 3.90
C ASN A 53 5.19 11.57 2.80
N ALA A 54 5.59 11.97 1.60
CA ALA A 54 5.67 11.05 0.46
C ALA A 54 6.65 9.89 0.70
N TRP A 55 7.71 10.12 1.48
CA TRP A 55 8.71 9.11 1.83
C TRP A 55 8.12 8.02 2.75
N THR A 56 7.37 8.42 3.78
CA THR A 56 6.65 7.52 4.69
C THR A 56 5.55 6.76 3.97
N LEU A 57 4.95 7.32 2.92
CA LEU A 57 3.96 6.63 2.11
C LEU A 57 4.58 5.55 1.21
N MET A 58 5.76 5.83 0.64
CA MET A 58 6.51 4.84 -0.15
C MET A 58 7.20 3.78 0.71
N ASP A 59 7.42 4.07 1.99
CA ASP A 59 7.97 3.13 2.93
C ASP A 59 6.95 2.03 3.30
N CYS A 60 7.31 0.78 3.03
CA CYS A 60 6.49 -0.40 3.27
C CYS A 60 6.71 -1.02 4.66
N HIS A 61 7.32 -0.29 5.60
CA HIS A 61 7.63 -0.83 6.94
C HIS A 61 6.37 -1.05 7.79
N ASN A 62 5.38 -0.14 7.70
CA ASN A 62 4.15 -0.25 8.48
C ASN A 62 3.18 -1.30 7.90
N PRO A 63 2.63 -2.21 8.72
CA PRO A 63 1.69 -3.24 8.23
C PRO A 63 0.43 -2.64 7.60
N HIS A 64 -0.01 -1.47 8.08
CA HIS A 64 -1.14 -0.74 7.51
C HIS A 64 -0.83 -0.20 6.10
N MET A 65 0.39 0.28 5.86
CA MET A 65 0.82 0.81 4.55
C MET A 65 0.96 -0.32 3.51
N ARG A 66 1.47 -1.49 3.93
CA ARG A 66 1.55 -2.69 3.07
C ARG A 66 0.18 -3.14 2.59
N GLY A 67 -0.82 -3.13 3.48
CA GLY A 67 -2.20 -3.41 3.14
C GLY A 67 -2.73 -2.47 2.05
N PHE A 68 -2.51 -1.17 2.23
CA PHE A 68 -2.90 -0.14 1.25
C PHE A 68 -2.29 -0.37 -0.13
N TRP A 69 -0.97 -0.56 -0.23
CA TRP A 69 -0.31 -0.78 -1.51
C TRP A 69 -0.72 -2.10 -2.17
N SER A 70 -0.87 -3.18 -1.39
CA SER A 70 -1.34 -4.46 -1.93
C SER A 70 -2.73 -4.36 -2.55
N ALA A 71 -3.65 -3.62 -1.90
CA ALA A 71 -4.97 -3.34 -2.42
C ALA A 71 -4.93 -2.44 -3.66
N ALA A 72 -4.06 -1.43 -3.67
CA ALA A 72 -3.87 -0.55 -4.81
C ALA A 72 -3.38 -1.33 -6.05
N PHE A 73 -2.35 -2.17 -5.91
CA PHE A 73 -1.86 -3.02 -7.01
C PHE A 73 -2.93 -4.00 -7.49
N GLY A 74 -3.67 -4.64 -6.57
CA GLY A 74 -4.77 -5.53 -6.92
C GLY A 74 -5.89 -4.83 -7.70
N PHE A 75 -6.23 -3.61 -7.29
CA PHE A 75 -7.21 -2.78 -7.99
C PHE A 75 -6.76 -2.44 -9.42
N PHE A 76 -5.53 -1.94 -9.59
CA PHE A 76 -5.02 -1.60 -10.92
C PHE A 76 -4.86 -2.82 -11.82
N CYS A 77 -4.42 -3.97 -11.28
CA CYS A 77 -4.32 -5.21 -12.04
C CYS A 77 -5.69 -5.68 -12.57
N THR A 78 -6.71 -5.64 -11.71
CA THR A 78 -8.09 -6.00 -12.09
C THR A 78 -8.66 -5.03 -13.12
N PHE A 79 -8.40 -3.74 -12.94
CA PHE A 79 -8.79 -2.68 -13.88
C PHE A 79 -8.17 -2.95 -15.26
N PHE A 80 -6.84 -3.12 -15.33
CA PHE A 80 -6.16 -3.42 -16.60
C PHE A 80 -6.67 -4.71 -17.26
N SER A 81 -6.91 -5.77 -16.49
CA SER A 81 -7.43 -7.04 -17.03
C SER A 81 -8.80 -6.86 -17.71
N THR A 82 -9.71 -6.10 -17.11
CA THR A 82 -11.05 -5.88 -17.65
C THR A 82 -11.03 -4.97 -18.88
N PHE A 83 -10.21 -3.90 -18.84
CA PHE A 83 -10.12 -2.95 -19.96
C PHE A 83 -9.22 -3.44 -21.11
N ALA A 84 -8.35 -4.43 -20.90
CA ALA A 84 -7.48 -4.98 -21.95
C ALA A 84 -8.25 -5.65 -23.09
N ALA A 85 -9.45 -6.18 -22.85
CA ALA A 85 -10.25 -6.84 -23.86
C ALA A 85 -10.70 -5.88 -24.99
N ALA A 86 -10.98 -4.62 -24.67
CA ALA A 86 -11.48 -3.64 -25.64
C ALA A 86 -10.49 -3.33 -26.79
N PRO A 87 -9.22 -2.94 -26.53
CA PRO A 87 -8.25 -2.71 -27.61
C PRO A 87 -7.85 -4.00 -28.33
N LEU A 88 -7.84 -5.14 -27.64
CA LEU A 88 -7.41 -6.41 -28.22
C LEU A 88 -8.46 -7.03 -29.16
N MET A 89 -9.75 -6.69 -29.01
CA MET A 89 -10.81 -7.17 -29.89
C MET A 89 -10.59 -6.83 -31.38
N ALA A 90 -9.92 -5.73 -31.70
CA ALA A 90 -9.58 -5.38 -33.08
C ALA A 90 -8.54 -6.31 -33.70
N TYR A 91 -7.70 -6.93 -32.87
CA TYR A 91 -6.69 -7.91 -33.28
C TYR A 91 -7.22 -9.34 -33.28
N ILE A 92 -8.07 -9.69 -32.30
CA ILE A 92 -8.66 -11.05 -32.18
C ILE A 92 -9.61 -11.36 -33.34
N LYS A 93 -10.32 -10.36 -33.90
CA LYS A 93 -11.23 -10.57 -35.04
C LYS A 93 -10.51 -10.77 -36.38
N LYS A 94 -9.18 -10.78 -36.40
CA LYS A 94 -8.44 -11.02 -37.64
C LYS A 94 -8.46 -12.53 -37.95
N PRO A 95 -8.61 -12.92 -39.22
CA PRO A 95 -8.67 -14.33 -39.62
C PRO A 95 -7.39 -15.12 -39.32
N THR A 96 -6.30 -14.45 -38.91
CA THR A 96 -4.99 -15.04 -38.57
C THR A 96 -4.77 -15.30 -37.07
N SER A 97 -5.65 -14.85 -36.17
CA SER A 97 -5.39 -14.85 -34.72
C SER A 97 -6.37 -15.70 -33.91
N LEU A 98 -7.67 -15.71 -34.25
CA LEU A 98 -8.70 -16.59 -33.70
C LEU A 98 -10.00 -16.19 -34.42
N ASP A 99 -10.46 -16.92 -35.44
CA ASP A 99 -11.62 -16.53 -36.27
C ASP A 99 -12.96 -16.66 -35.51
N LEU A 100 -13.10 -15.91 -34.40
CA LEU A 100 -14.23 -15.98 -33.49
C LEU A 100 -15.42 -15.25 -34.09
N THR A 101 -16.48 -16.02 -34.31
CA THR A 101 -17.77 -15.48 -34.72
C THR A 101 -18.32 -14.54 -33.65
N LYS A 102 -19.08 -13.50 -34.04
CA LYS A 102 -19.69 -12.54 -33.09
C LYS A 102 -20.44 -13.20 -31.93
N GLY A 103 -21.06 -14.37 -32.16
CA GLY A 103 -21.73 -15.16 -31.12
C GLY A 103 -20.78 -15.69 -30.04
N GLN A 104 -19.59 -16.19 -30.40
CA GLN A 104 -18.62 -16.73 -29.44
C GLN A 104 -18.03 -15.64 -28.54
N ILE A 105 -17.88 -14.42 -29.07
CA ILE A 105 -17.48 -13.25 -28.26
C ILE A 105 -18.53 -12.96 -27.18
N GLY A 106 -19.82 -13.08 -27.52
CA GLY A 106 -20.93 -12.92 -26.57
C GLY A 106 -20.89 -13.97 -25.45
N TRP A 107 -20.74 -15.25 -25.81
CA TRP A 107 -20.63 -16.34 -24.83
C TRP A 107 -19.40 -16.20 -23.92
N SER A 108 -18.27 -15.76 -24.46
CA SER A 108 -17.04 -15.49 -23.69
C SER A 108 -17.23 -14.39 -22.65
N ASN A 109 -17.88 -13.29 -23.02
CA ASN A 109 -18.17 -12.20 -22.08
C ASN A 109 -19.09 -12.66 -20.94
N ILE A 110 -20.12 -13.45 -21.25
CA ILE A 110 -21.02 -14.03 -20.24
C ILE A 110 -20.25 -14.95 -19.30
N ALA A 111 -19.38 -15.82 -19.85
CA ALA A 111 -18.54 -16.71 -19.05
C ALA A 111 -17.58 -15.93 -18.13
N SER A 112 -17.00 -14.83 -18.61
CA SER A 112 -16.13 -13.94 -17.83
C SER A 112 -16.86 -13.32 -16.62
N VAL A 113 -18.06 -12.78 -16.83
CA VAL A 113 -18.86 -12.19 -15.74
C VAL A 113 -19.33 -13.28 -14.76
N ALA A 114 -19.76 -14.43 -15.26
CA ALA A 114 -20.18 -15.57 -14.43
C ALA A 114 -19.02 -16.08 -13.55
N GLY A 115 -17.82 -16.20 -14.12
CA GLY A 115 -16.60 -16.55 -13.40
C GLY A 115 -16.26 -15.54 -12.32
N THR A 116 -16.42 -14.24 -12.60
CA THR A 116 -16.19 -13.17 -11.61
C THR A 116 -17.13 -13.28 -10.41
N ILE A 117 -18.41 -13.58 -10.64
CA ILE A 117 -19.39 -13.79 -9.56
C ILE A 117 -19.01 -15.02 -8.71
N ALA A 118 -18.67 -16.13 -9.36
CA ALA A 118 -18.24 -17.34 -8.66
C ALA A 118 -16.98 -17.11 -7.81
N MET A 119 -15.98 -16.42 -8.36
CA MET A 119 -14.75 -16.10 -7.64
C MET A 119 -14.98 -15.20 -6.43
N ARG A 120 -15.98 -14.29 -6.47
CA ARG A 120 -16.33 -13.47 -5.31
C ARG A 120 -16.85 -14.31 -4.14
N VAL A 121 -17.72 -15.28 -4.42
CA VAL A 121 -18.23 -16.21 -3.39
C VAL A 121 -17.08 -17.01 -2.77
N ILE A 122 -16.19 -17.55 -3.62
CA ILE A 122 -15.01 -18.30 -3.16
C ILE A 122 -14.08 -17.41 -2.33
N SER A 123 -13.84 -16.17 -2.77
CA SER A 123 -12.99 -15.23 -2.03
C SER A 123 -13.55 -14.86 -0.67
N GLY A 124 -14.89 -14.77 -0.52
CA GLY A 124 -15.52 -14.53 0.77
C GLY A 124 -15.20 -15.65 1.76
N TRP A 125 -15.43 -16.90 1.35
CA TRP A 125 -15.09 -18.07 2.16
C TRP A 125 -13.58 -18.17 2.46
N LEU A 126 -12.74 -17.81 1.49
CA LEU A 126 -11.28 -17.81 1.66
C LEU A 126 -10.84 -16.76 2.68
N CYS A 127 -11.41 -15.55 2.63
CA CYS A 127 -11.14 -14.47 3.58
C CYS A 127 -11.55 -14.84 5.01
N GLU A 128 -12.66 -15.56 5.19
CA GLU A 128 -13.07 -16.08 6.50
C GLU A 128 -12.08 -17.11 7.06
N LYS A 129 -11.55 -17.99 6.22
CA LYS A 129 -10.66 -19.08 6.64
C LYS A 129 -9.21 -18.64 6.87
N PHE A 130 -8.67 -17.78 6.01
CA PHE A 130 -7.26 -17.39 6.06
C PHE A 130 -7.01 -16.12 6.89
N GLY A 131 -8.06 -15.33 7.15
CA GLY A 131 -8.00 -14.09 7.91
C GLY A 131 -7.26 -12.99 7.14
N ALA A 132 -7.77 -11.75 7.20
CA ALA A 132 -7.22 -10.61 6.45
C ALA A 132 -5.79 -10.18 6.83
N ARG A 133 -5.12 -10.91 7.73
CA ARG A 133 -3.89 -10.48 8.41
C ARG A 133 -2.75 -11.52 8.41
N ARG A 134 -2.92 -12.65 7.72
CA ARG A 134 -1.80 -13.53 7.36
C ARG A 134 -1.33 -13.24 5.93
#